data_AF-A0A895XGM7-F1
#
_entry.id   AF-A0A895XGM7-F1
#
_cell.length_a   1.000
_cell.length_b   1.000
_cell.length_c   1.000
_cell.angle_alpha   90.00
_cell.angle_beta   90.00
_cell.angle_gamma   90.00
#
_symmetry.space_group_name_H-M   'P 1'
#
loop_
_entity.id
_entity.type
_entity.pdbx_description
1 polymer ?
#
loop_
_entity_poly.entity_id
_entity_poly.type
_entity_poly.pdbx_seq_one_letter_code
_entity_poly.pdbx_strand_id
1 'polypeptide(L)'
;MSDANGMQSDDSHGENFHGFTLGPLVGDIGTPSDFEHQWGEVDFFQRVWESPTDSGHRVDLQVIVMRGERLCDIEAVVEFLAEYHEQRRDEWHLEDFAHPDGAGRRGDRFVFWLADPKVAVQVRDPFDTWGIEAVSTAACAIRKRDKS
;
A
#
# COMPACT_ATOMS: atom_id res chain seq x y z
N MET A 1 20.24 -27.46 -35.86
CA MET A 1 19.15 -27.26 -34.89
C MET A 1 19.83 -26.95 -33.60
N SER A 2 19.96 -25.67 -33.28
CA SER A 2 20.72 -25.20 -32.12
C SER A 2 19.72 -24.80 -31.04
N ASP A 3 19.83 -25.46 -29.89
CA ASP A 3 19.04 -25.21 -28.69
C ASP A 3 19.33 -23.80 -28.16
N ALA A 4 18.30 -22.97 -28.07
CA ALA A 4 18.34 -21.70 -27.37
C ALA A 4 17.96 -21.94 -25.89
N ASN A 5 18.96 -22.31 -25.08
CA ASN A 5 18.86 -22.23 -23.63
C ASN A 5 19.07 -20.75 -23.22
N GLY A 6 18.02 -19.94 -23.40
CA GLY A 6 17.95 -18.59 -22.86
C GLY A 6 17.55 -18.66 -21.40
N MET A 7 18.54 -18.66 -20.53
CA MET A 7 18.41 -18.42 -19.09
C MET A 7 17.49 -17.21 -18.86
N GLN A 8 16.27 -17.45 -18.38
CA GLN A 8 15.45 -16.40 -17.78
C GLN A 8 16.16 -15.99 -16.50
N SER A 9 16.75 -14.80 -16.51
CA SER A 9 17.26 -14.16 -15.30
C SER A 9 16.06 -13.94 -14.37
N ASP A 10 16.04 -14.68 -13.26
CA ASP A 10 15.20 -14.40 -12.10
C ASP A 10 15.75 -13.13 -11.44
N ASP A 11 15.40 -11.99 -12.03
CA ASP A 11 15.67 -10.66 -11.48
C ASP A 11 14.41 -10.21 -10.76
N SER A 12 14.12 -10.85 -9.62
CA SER A 12 13.03 -10.50 -8.71
C SER A 12 13.34 -9.19 -7.97
N HIS A 13 13.67 -8.13 -8.72
CA HIS A 13 13.63 -6.76 -8.26
C HIS A 13 12.17 -6.32 -8.28
N GLY A 14 11.53 -6.31 -7.10
CA GLY A 14 10.14 -5.88 -6.95
C GLY A 14 9.84 -4.56 -7.68
N GLU A 15 8.60 -4.41 -8.12
CA GLU A 15 8.20 -3.31 -8.99
C GLU A 15 8.35 -1.96 -8.26
N ASN A 16 8.89 -0.93 -8.93
CA ASN A 16 9.01 0.40 -8.32
C ASN A 16 7.69 1.17 -8.42
N PHE A 17 7.21 1.66 -7.28
CA PHE A 17 6.04 2.49 -7.15
C PHE A 17 6.36 3.70 -6.25
N HIS A 18 6.49 4.89 -6.86
CA HIS A 18 6.73 6.18 -6.18
C HIS A 18 7.82 6.17 -5.08
N GLY A 19 8.93 5.47 -5.31
CA GLY A 19 10.07 5.41 -4.39
C GLY A 19 10.04 4.21 -3.44
N PHE A 20 9.10 3.29 -3.65
CA PHE A 20 8.99 2.02 -2.93
C PHE A 20 9.14 0.86 -3.90
N THR A 21 9.86 -0.17 -3.48
CA THR A 21 9.86 -1.48 -4.13
C THR A 21 8.69 -2.28 -3.59
N LEU A 22 7.80 -2.71 -4.47
CA LEU A 22 6.70 -3.62 -4.17
C LEU A 22 7.23 -5.06 -4.29
N GLY A 23 7.48 -5.69 -3.14
CA GLY A 23 7.74 -7.12 -3.07
C GLY A 23 6.47 -7.94 -3.35
N PRO A 24 6.50 -9.26 -3.08
CA PRO A 24 5.32 -10.10 -3.19
C PRO A 24 4.19 -9.56 -2.29
N LEU A 25 3.08 -9.16 -2.90
CA LEU A 25 1.96 -8.55 -2.17
C LEU A 25 1.08 -9.62 -1.53
N VAL A 26 0.20 -10.21 -2.33
CA VAL A 26 -0.65 -11.35 -1.98
C VAL A 26 -0.79 -12.20 -3.25
N GLY A 27 -1.41 -13.39 -3.17
CA GLY A 27 -1.45 -14.47 -4.18
C GLY A 27 -1.26 -14.11 -5.66
N ASP A 28 -2.25 -14.40 -6.51
CA ASP A 28 -2.27 -13.96 -7.91
C ASP A 28 -3.33 -12.87 -8.03
N ILE A 29 -2.88 -11.61 -8.10
CA ILE A 29 -3.73 -10.43 -7.89
C ILE A 29 -4.06 -9.70 -9.19
N GLY A 30 -3.63 -10.25 -10.33
CA GLY A 30 -3.87 -9.69 -11.64
C GLY A 30 -3.07 -8.42 -11.95
N THR A 31 -3.53 -7.69 -12.96
CA THR A 31 -2.86 -6.48 -13.47
C THR A 31 -3.35 -5.23 -12.73
N PRO A 32 -2.44 -4.37 -12.23
CA PRO A 32 -2.82 -3.12 -11.58
C PRO A 32 -3.27 -2.02 -12.56
N SER A 33 -3.97 -1.02 -12.01
CA SER A 33 -4.15 0.32 -12.60
C SER A 33 -3.65 1.39 -11.63
N ASP A 34 -3.00 2.43 -12.17
CA ASP A 34 -2.44 3.54 -11.39
C ASP A 34 -3.29 4.81 -11.51
N PHE A 35 -3.46 5.51 -10.39
CA PHE A 35 -4.26 6.74 -10.27
C PHE A 35 -3.54 7.76 -9.41
N GLU A 36 -3.73 9.04 -9.72
CA GLU A 36 -3.18 10.15 -8.95
C GLU A 36 -4.27 11.18 -8.64
N HIS A 37 -4.31 11.66 -7.41
CA HIS A 37 -5.17 12.76 -7.02
C HIS A 37 -4.58 13.51 -5.82
N GLN A 38 -5.20 14.64 -5.46
CA GLN A 38 -4.83 15.42 -4.29
C GLN A 38 -6.06 15.65 -3.42
N TRP A 39 -5.88 15.54 -2.10
CA TRP A 39 -6.90 15.87 -1.12
C TRP A 39 -6.26 16.42 0.15
N GLY A 40 -6.81 17.51 0.70
CA GLY A 40 -6.33 18.08 1.95
C GLY A 40 -4.84 18.44 1.96
N GLU A 41 -4.31 18.95 0.83
CA GLU A 41 -2.89 19.28 0.61
C GLU A 41 -1.92 18.07 0.66
N VAL A 42 -2.45 16.86 0.48
CA VAL A 42 -1.68 15.62 0.37
C VAL A 42 -1.91 15.03 -1.01
N ASP A 43 -0.80 14.71 -1.70
CA ASP A 43 -0.80 14.01 -2.97
C ASP A 43 -0.91 12.51 -2.73
N PHE A 44 -1.80 11.85 -3.48
CA PHE A 44 -2.06 10.43 -3.44
C PHE A 44 -1.62 9.80 -4.75
N PHE A 45 -0.75 8.79 -4.65
CA PHE A 45 -0.37 7.92 -5.75
C PHE A 45 -0.88 6.52 -5.44
N GLN A 46 -1.86 6.06 -6.19
CA GLN A 46 -2.60 4.83 -5.91
C GLN A 46 -2.33 3.80 -6.98
N ARG A 47 -2.07 2.57 -6.56
CA ARG A 47 -2.08 1.39 -7.39
C ARG A 47 -3.18 0.46 -6.93
N VAL A 48 -4.06 0.08 -7.84
CA VAL A 48 -5.29 -0.65 -7.54
C VAL A 48 -5.33 -1.92 -8.38
N TRP A 49 -5.60 -3.05 -7.73
CA TRP A 49 -5.89 -4.32 -8.38
C TRP A 49 -7.37 -4.62 -8.26
N GLU A 50 -8.00 -4.92 -9.39
CA GLU A 50 -9.44 -5.11 -9.46
C GLU A 50 -9.80 -6.38 -10.24
N SER A 51 -10.82 -7.08 -9.74
CA SER A 51 -11.45 -8.19 -10.44
C SER A 51 -12.80 -7.76 -11.03
N PRO A 52 -13.15 -8.25 -12.24
CA PRO A 52 -14.48 -8.07 -12.78
C PRO A 52 -15.52 -8.81 -11.91
N THR A 53 -16.71 -8.24 -11.81
CA THR A 53 -17.88 -8.79 -11.13
C THR A 53 -19.09 -8.66 -12.05
N ASP A 54 -20.19 -9.34 -11.71
CA ASP A 54 -21.43 -9.29 -12.49
C ASP A 54 -22.01 -7.86 -12.66
N SER A 55 -21.65 -6.93 -11.76
CA SER A 55 -22.17 -5.56 -11.71
C SER A 55 -21.12 -4.47 -11.90
N GLY A 56 -19.87 -4.81 -12.28
CA GLY A 56 -18.79 -3.84 -12.42
C GLY A 56 -17.44 -4.42 -11.99
N HIS A 57 -16.66 -3.64 -11.25
CA HIS A 57 -15.34 -4.06 -10.74
C HIS A 57 -15.31 -3.99 -9.22
N ARG A 58 -14.51 -4.88 -8.61
CA ARG A 58 -14.22 -4.89 -7.17
C ARG A 58 -12.73 -4.71 -6.96
N VAL A 59 -12.35 -3.82 -6.06
CA VAL A 59 -10.97 -3.64 -5.62
C VAL A 59 -10.56 -4.80 -4.72
N ASP A 60 -9.60 -5.61 -5.17
CA ASP A 60 -9.06 -6.73 -4.39
C ASP A 60 -7.88 -6.29 -3.51
N LEU A 61 -7.07 -5.34 -3.97
CA LEU A 61 -5.98 -4.76 -3.18
C LEU A 61 -5.70 -3.33 -3.66
N GLN A 62 -5.31 -2.46 -2.74
CA GLN A 62 -4.87 -1.11 -3.05
C GLN A 62 -3.60 -0.76 -2.27
N VAL A 63 -2.61 -0.21 -2.97
CA VAL A 63 -1.42 0.41 -2.37
C VAL A 63 -1.47 1.92 -2.65
N ILE A 64 -1.24 2.73 -1.62
CA ILE A 64 -1.29 4.18 -1.70
C ILE A 64 0.00 4.75 -1.12
N VAL A 65 0.71 5.56 -1.89
CA VAL A 65 1.78 6.43 -1.38
C VAL A 65 1.21 7.84 -1.24
N MET A 66 1.31 8.39 -0.03
CA MET A 66 0.81 9.72 0.32
C MET A 66 1.98 10.65 0.61
N ARG A 67 1.94 11.87 0.06
CA ARG A 67 2.99 12.89 0.25
C ARG A 67 2.38 14.23 0.62
N GLY A 68 2.84 14.84 1.72
CA GLY A 68 2.39 16.17 2.11
C GLY A 68 2.86 16.60 3.48
N GLU A 69 2.92 17.92 3.70
CA GLU A 69 3.42 18.55 4.94
C GLU A 69 2.65 18.12 6.19
N ARG A 70 1.37 17.73 6.04
CA ARG A 70 0.52 17.26 7.13
C ARG A 70 0.95 15.90 7.71
N LEU A 71 1.77 15.11 7.00
CA LEU A 71 2.15 13.76 7.41
C LEU A 71 3.47 13.78 8.20
N CYS A 72 3.56 14.58 9.25
CA CYS A 72 4.82 14.83 9.97
C CYS A 72 5.22 13.74 10.96
N ASP A 73 4.24 13.07 11.57
CA ASP A 73 4.41 11.95 12.49
C ASP A 73 3.23 10.96 12.36
N ILE A 74 3.31 9.81 13.05
CA ILE A 74 2.30 8.75 12.91
C ILE A 74 0.92 9.18 13.43
N GLU A 75 0.84 10.06 14.43
CA GLU A 75 -0.44 10.55 14.95
C GLU A 75 -1.08 11.54 13.97
N ALA A 76 -0.28 12.36 13.29
CA ALA A 76 -0.75 13.21 12.21
C ALA A 76 -1.26 12.39 11.00
N VAL A 77 -0.63 11.24 10.70
CA VAL A 77 -1.14 10.30 9.68
C VAL A 77 -2.47 9.69 10.11
N VAL A 78 -2.61 9.29 11.39
CA VAL A 78 -3.89 8.80 11.94
C VAL A 78 -4.96 9.88 11.81
N GLU A 79 -4.70 11.12 12.23
CA GLU A 79 -5.67 12.21 12.14
C GLU A 79 -6.09 12.48 10.69
N PHE A 80 -5.11 12.57 9.79
CA PHE A 80 -5.36 12.79 8.36
C PHE A 80 -6.20 11.68 7.73
N LEU A 81 -5.86 10.41 7.99
CA LEU A 81 -6.60 9.27 7.42
C LEU A 81 -7.97 9.10 8.06
N ALA A 82 -8.15 9.47 9.32
CA ALA A 82 -9.47 9.49 9.95
C ALA A 82 -10.39 10.49 9.23
N GLU A 83 -9.88 11.69 8.93
CA GLU A 83 -10.61 12.70 8.16
C GLU A 83 -10.91 12.21 6.73
N TYR A 84 -9.91 11.65 6.03
CA TYR A 84 -10.05 11.17 4.66
C TYR A 84 -11.03 10.00 4.51
N HIS A 85 -11.02 9.04 5.44
CA HIS A 85 -11.92 7.88 5.43
C HIS A 85 -13.25 8.15 6.14
N GLU A 86 -13.51 9.39 6.52
CA GLU A 86 -14.68 9.82 7.30
C GLU A 86 -14.89 8.96 8.58
N GLN A 87 -13.78 8.52 9.19
CA GLN A 87 -13.77 7.72 10.40
C GLN A 87 -13.75 8.61 11.64
N ARG A 88 -14.47 8.18 12.69
CA ARG A 88 -14.36 8.79 14.01
C ARG A 88 -13.21 8.15 14.79
N ARG A 89 -12.32 8.97 15.35
CA ARG A 89 -11.09 8.49 16.02
C ARG A 89 -11.39 7.57 17.22
N ASP A 90 -12.50 7.77 17.92
CA ASP A 90 -12.96 6.95 19.04
C ASP A 90 -13.60 5.62 18.62
N GLU A 91 -14.05 5.51 17.36
CA GLU A 91 -14.60 4.29 16.76
C GLU A 91 -13.55 3.56 15.92
N TRP A 92 -12.42 4.21 15.62
CA TRP A 92 -11.40 3.67 14.74
C TRP A 92 -10.40 2.79 15.50
N HIS A 93 -10.67 1.49 15.51
CA HIS A 93 -9.82 0.48 16.14
C HIS A 93 -8.51 0.31 15.37
N LEU A 94 -7.44 0.89 15.92
CA LEU A 94 -6.08 0.79 15.38
C LEU A 94 -5.16 0.14 16.40
N GLU A 95 -4.40 -0.84 15.95
CA GLU A 95 -3.32 -1.48 16.69
C GLU A 95 -1.97 -0.95 16.22
N ASP A 96 -0.98 -0.93 17.11
CA ASP A 96 0.39 -0.64 16.73
C ASP A 96 0.90 -1.69 15.73
N PHE A 97 1.56 -1.23 14.68
CA PHE A 97 2.14 -2.09 13.65
C PHE A 97 3.62 -1.77 13.46
N ALA A 98 4.47 -2.78 13.66
CA ALA A 98 5.91 -2.67 13.51
C ALA A 98 6.32 -2.86 12.05
N HIS A 99 6.21 -1.80 11.23
CA HIS A 99 6.73 -1.83 9.87
C HIS A 99 8.25 -1.58 9.86
N PRO A 100 9.05 -2.28 9.04
CA PRO A 100 10.51 -2.10 9.04
C PRO A 100 10.99 -0.70 8.62
N ASP A 101 10.19 0.02 7.84
CA ASP A 101 10.54 1.37 7.37
C ASP A 101 9.97 2.50 8.23
N GLY A 102 9.27 2.20 9.33
CA GLY A 102 8.76 3.25 10.23
C GLY A 102 7.58 2.84 11.11
N ALA A 103 7.11 3.78 11.93
CA ALA A 103 5.97 3.55 12.80
C ALA A 103 4.69 3.36 11.97
N GLY A 104 3.88 2.36 12.33
CA GLY A 104 2.64 2.04 11.63
C GLY A 104 1.46 1.76 12.54
N ARG A 105 0.29 1.67 11.90
CA ARG A 105 -0.97 1.25 12.49
C ARG A 105 -1.63 0.21 11.61
N ARG A 106 -2.34 -0.71 12.24
CA ARG A 106 -3.14 -1.75 11.60
C ARG A 106 -4.59 -1.60 12.02
N GLY A 107 -5.50 -1.58 11.04
CA GLY A 107 -6.93 -1.77 11.27
C GLY A 107 -7.39 -3.11 10.71
N ASP A 108 -8.70 -3.34 10.66
CA ASP A 108 -9.25 -4.65 10.26
C ASP A 108 -8.95 -5.05 8.81
N ARG A 109 -8.77 -4.07 7.91
CA ARG A 109 -8.66 -4.28 6.46
C ARG A 109 -7.55 -3.49 5.80
N PHE A 110 -6.68 -2.87 6.59
CA PHE A 110 -5.60 -2.07 6.07
C PHE A 110 -4.44 -1.98 7.07
N VAL A 111 -3.29 -1.66 6.53
CA VAL A 111 -2.10 -1.25 7.29
C VAL A 111 -1.60 0.06 6.70
N PHE A 112 -1.13 0.97 7.53
CA PHE A 112 -0.39 2.15 7.07
C PHE A 112 0.81 2.43 7.96
N TRP A 113 1.82 3.09 7.40
CA TRP A 113 3.01 3.53 8.13
C TRP A 113 3.55 4.85 7.60
N LEU A 114 4.28 5.55 8.47
CA LEU A 114 5.05 6.72 8.10
C LEU A 114 6.47 6.29 7.72
N ALA A 115 6.79 6.32 6.43
CA ALA A 115 8.08 5.89 5.90
C ALA A 115 9.18 6.97 6.00
N ASP A 116 8.78 8.24 6.00
CA ASP A 116 9.59 9.43 6.27
C ASP A 116 8.66 10.54 6.74
N PRO A 117 9.17 11.61 7.39
CA PRO A 117 8.42 12.85 7.50
C PRO A 117 7.87 13.26 6.13
N LYS A 118 6.56 13.53 6.08
CA LYS A 118 5.78 13.92 4.90
C LYS A 118 5.50 12.79 3.90
N VAL A 119 5.82 11.53 4.22
CA VAL A 119 5.61 10.37 3.34
C VAL A 119 5.02 9.20 4.12
N ALA A 120 3.76 8.88 3.84
CA ALA A 120 3.10 7.69 4.40
C ALA A 120 2.69 6.73 3.29
N VAL A 121 2.54 5.45 3.65
CA VAL A 121 2.05 4.41 2.74
C VAL A 121 0.90 3.69 3.40
N GLN A 122 -0.11 3.33 2.61
CA GLN A 122 -1.25 2.52 3.05
C GLN A 122 -1.46 1.34 2.10
N VAL A 123 -1.67 0.15 2.65
CA VAL A 123 -2.13 -1.03 1.94
C VAL A 123 -3.53 -1.38 2.42
N ARG A 124 -4.48 -1.59 1.52
CA ARG A 124 -5.87 -1.86 1.84
C ARG A 124 -6.39 -3.08 1.09
N ASP A 125 -7.25 -3.81 1.79
CA ASP A 125 -8.12 -4.85 1.25
C ASP A 125 -9.57 -4.43 1.50
N PRO A 126 -10.15 -3.55 0.66
CA PRO A 126 -11.42 -2.92 0.98
C PRO A 126 -12.59 -3.90 1.10
N PHE A 127 -12.50 -5.06 0.49
CA PHE A 127 -13.58 -6.06 0.45
C PHE A 127 -13.27 -7.35 1.24
N ASP A 128 -12.19 -7.35 2.03
CA ASP A 128 -11.76 -8.52 2.83
C ASP A 128 -11.52 -9.78 1.97
N THR A 129 -10.96 -9.57 0.78
CA THR A 129 -10.65 -10.64 -0.18
C THR A 129 -9.52 -11.53 0.31
N TRP A 130 -8.54 -10.94 1.01
CA TRP A 130 -7.29 -11.58 1.45
C TRP A 130 -7.17 -11.67 2.97
N GLY A 131 -7.79 -10.74 3.69
CA GLY A 131 -7.74 -10.65 5.14
C GLY A 131 -6.48 -9.96 5.66
N ILE A 132 -6.56 -9.50 6.92
CA ILE A 132 -5.57 -8.59 7.49
C ILE A 132 -4.14 -9.16 7.62
N GLU A 133 -4.00 -10.48 7.81
CA GLU A 133 -2.68 -11.11 7.92
C GLU A 133 -1.94 -11.11 6.58
N ALA A 134 -2.66 -11.31 5.47
CA ALA A 134 -2.11 -11.19 4.13
C ALA A 134 -1.75 -9.73 3.82
N VAL A 135 -2.61 -8.79 4.17
CA VAL A 135 -2.34 -7.34 4.04
C VAL A 135 -1.11 -6.91 4.85
N SER A 136 -0.95 -7.44 6.07
CA SER A 136 0.19 -7.15 6.93
C SER A 136 1.50 -7.68 6.33
N THR A 137 1.45 -8.88 5.74
CA THR A 137 2.59 -9.47 5.02
C THR A 137 2.94 -8.64 3.79
N ALA A 138 1.94 -8.25 2.99
CA ALA A 138 2.10 -7.39 1.82
C ALA A 138 2.73 -6.05 2.20
N ALA A 139 2.24 -5.41 3.27
CA ALA A 139 2.80 -4.16 3.78
C ALA A 139 4.29 -4.33 4.10
N CYS A 140 4.66 -5.36 4.86
CA CYS A 140 6.06 -5.66 5.17
C CYS A 140 6.92 -6.06 3.96
N ALA A 141 6.33 -6.42 2.82
CA ALA A 141 7.06 -6.67 1.58
C ALA A 141 7.31 -5.38 0.77
N ILE A 142 6.60 -4.31 1.08
CA ILE A 142 6.81 -3.00 0.48
C ILE A 142 7.95 -2.31 1.23
N ARG A 143 8.99 -1.94 0.48
CA ARG A 143 10.20 -1.35 1.05
C ARG A 143 10.55 -0.05 0.38
N LYS A 144 10.91 0.94 1.20
CA LYS A 144 11.51 2.16 0.70
C LYS A 144 12.77 1.82 -0.09
N ARG A 145 12.95 2.44 -1.25
CA ARG A 145 14.21 2.31 -1.99
C ARG A 145 15.30 3.10 -1.28
N ASP A 146 16.46 2.46 -1.13
CA ASP A 146 17.68 3.19 -0.78
C ASP A 146 17.95 4.26 -1.85
N LYS A 147 18.22 5.48 -1.40
CA LYS A 147 18.74 6.53 -2.29
C LYS A 147 20.15 6.10 -2.69
N SER A 148 20.32 5.75 -3.97
CA SER A 148 21.64 5.55 -4.58
C SER A 148 22.43 6.85 -4.61
#